data_AF-A0AA39J7T2-F1
#
_entry.id   AF-A0AA39J7T2-F1
#
_cell.length_a   1.000
_cell.length_b   1.000
_cell.length_c   1.000
_cell.angle_alpha   90.00
_cell.angle_beta   90.00
_cell.angle_gamma   90.00
#
_symmetry.space_group_name_H-M   'P 1'
#
loop_
_entity.id
_entity.type
_entity.pdbx_description
1 polymer ?
#
loop_
_entity_poly.entity_id
_entity_poly.type
_entity_poly.pdbx_seq_one_letter_code
_entity_poly.pdbx_strand_id
1 'polypeptide(L)' 'DQARKLMTQMVNVLGAKMEIGAPMICSYLLGLPDHYTNHTFVTFYWKSFVSEVKNSWKR' A
#
# COMPACT_ATOMS: atom_id res chain seq x y z
N ASP A 1 24.14 -11.32 17.95
CA ASP A 1 24.56 -10.06 17.28
C ASP A 1 24.74 -10.08 15.76
N GLN A 2 25.24 -11.15 15.14
CA GLN A 2 25.57 -11.12 13.70
C GLN A 2 24.37 -10.81 12.78
N ALA A 3 23.20 -11.41 13.05
CA ALA A 3 21.97 -11.12 12.32
C ALA A 3 21.51 -9.65 12.49
N ARG A 4 21.61 -9.10 13.70
CA ARG A 4 21.25 -7.70 13.98
C ARG A 4 22.16 -6.74 13.23
N LYS A 5 23.47 -7.02 13.19
CA LYS A 5 24.45 -6.22 12.44
C LYS A 5 24.19 -6.25 10.94
N LEU A 6 23.87 -7.43 10.39
CA LEU A 6 23.48 -7.60 8.98
C LEU A 6 22.23 -6.77 8.64
N MET A 7 21.19 -6.86 9.48
CA MET A 7 19.95 -6.09 9.30
C MET A 7 20.20 -4.58 9.32
N THR A 8 21.01 -4.09 10.26
CA THR A 8 21.37 -2.66 10.31
C THR A 8 22.13 -2.21 9.05
N GLN A 9 23.04 -3.04 8.54
CA GLN A 9 23.76 -2.74 7.29
C GLN A 9 22.81 -2.67 6.09
N MET A 10 21.85 -3.60 5.98
CA MET A 10 20.84 -3.60 4.92
C MET A 10 19.96 -2.34 4.98
N VAL A 11 19.47 -1.99 6.18
CA VAL A 11 18.64 -0.79 6.39
C VAL A 11 19.40 0.48 6.03
N ASN A 12 20.67 0.60 6.40
CA ASN A 12 21.49 1.77 6.08
C ASN A 12 21.74 1.94 4.57
N VAL A 13 22.00 0.84 3.86
CA VAL A 13 22.20 0.88 2.40
C VAL A 13 20.90 1.24 1.67
N LEU A 14 19.78 0.64 2.07
CA LEU A 14 18.47 0.90 1.47
C LEU A 14 17.98 2.33 1.76
N GLY A 15 18.20 2.83 2.98
CA GLY A 15 17.84 4.20 3.36
C GLY A 15 18.56 5.25 2.52
N ALA A 16 19.84 5.03 2.23
CA ALA A 16 20.63 5.91 1.37
C ALA A 16 20.22 5.87 -0.12
N LYS A 17 19.52 4.81 -0.56
CA LYS A 17 19.16 4.61 -1.97
C LYS A 17 17.70 4.94 -2.29
N MET A 18 16.80 4.76 -1.34
CA MET A 18 15.36 4.91 -1.57
C MET A 18 14.80 6.20 -0.96
N GLU A 19 15.57 6.96 -0.16
CA GLU A 19 15.08 8.10 0.65
C GLU A 19 13.92 7.72 1.60
N ILE A 20 13.74 6.42 1.81
CA ILE A 20 12.73 5.86 2.70
C ILE A 20 13.34 5.75 4.09
N GLY A 21 12.58 6.16 5.11
CA GLY A 21 13.01 6.06 6.50
C GLY A 21 13.31 4.62 6.92
N ALA A 22 14.33 4.46 7.78
CA ALA A 22 14.71 3.16 8.34
C ALA A 22 13.53 2.32 8.90
N PRO A 23 12.51 2.90 9.56
CA PRO A 23 11.34 2.14 10.02
C PRO A 23 10.54 1.51 8.88
N MET A 24 10.40 2.20 7.74
CA MET A 24 9.62 1.71 6.61
C MET A 24 10.38 0.61 5.84
N ILE A 25 11.70 0.69 5.77
CA ILE A 25 12.55 -0.40 5.24
C ILE A 25 12.43 -1.65 6.11
N CYS A 26 12.45 -1.49 7.44
CA CYS A 26 12.20 -2.60 8.36
C CYS A 26 10.80 -3.21 8.14
N SER A 27 9.76 -2.39 7.92
CA SER A 27 8.41 -2.86 7.60
C SER A 27 8.37 -3.69 6.32
N TYR A 28 9.09 -3.27 5.27
CA TYR A 28 9.21 -4.07 4.04
C TYR A 28 9.96 -5.38 4.26
N LEU A 29 11.07 -5.36 5.02
CA LEU A 29 11.83 -6.58 5.37
C LEU A 29 11.00 -7.56 6.21
N LEU A 30 10.01 -7.07 6.96
CA LEU A 30 9.07 -7.86 7.75
C LEU A 30 7.81 -8.27 6.95
N GLY A 31 7.67 -7.83 5.70
CA GLY A 31 6.52 -8.14 4.85
C GLY A 31 5.22 -7.43 5.25
N LEU A 32 5.32 -6.30 5.97
CA LEU A 32 4.15 -5.51 6.31
C LEU A 32 3.61 -4.79 5.06
N PRO A 33 2.29 -4.75 4.85
CA PRO A 33 1.69 -4.03 3.74
C PRO A 33 1.94 -2.52 3.87
N ASP A 34 2.24 -1.87 2.75
CA ASP A 34 2.38 -0.42 2.60
C ASP A 34 1.04 0.31 2.77
N HIS A 35 -0.07 -0.41 2.55
CA HIS A 35 -1.42 0.10 2.65
C HIS A 35 -2.18 -0.51 3.82
N TYR A 36 -2.28 0.23 4.93
CA TYR A 36 -3.20 -0.10 6.02
C TYR A 36 -4.60 0.41 5.66
N THR A 37 -5.50 -0.47 5.23
CA THR A 37 -6.93 -0.12 5.15
C THR A 37 -7.78 -1.28 5.65
N ASN A 38 -8.70 -0.98 6.57
CA ASN A 38 -9.64 -1.95 7.15
C ASN A 38 -10.65 -2.48 6.12
N HIS A 39 -10.86 -1.73 5.03
CA HIS A 39 -11.82 -2.02 3.98
C HIS A 39 -11.24 -1.79 2.59
N THR A 40 -11.39 -2.76 1.71
CA THR A 40 -11.05 -2.59 0.29
C THR A 40 -12.16 -1.80 -0.39
N PHE A 41 -11.88 -0.57 -0.81
CA PHE A 41 -12.80 0.20 -1.64
C PHE A 41 -12.77 -0.33 -3.07
N VAL A 42 -13.94 -0.65 -3.62
CA VAL A 42 -14.07 -1.05 -5.02
C VAL A 42 -14.21 0.20 -5.88
N THR A 43 -13.60 0.19 -7.08
CA THR A 43 -13.76 1.29 -8.04
C THR A 43 -15.22 1.44 -8.43
N PHE A 44 -15.86 2.51 -7.94
CA PHE A 44 -17.26 2.81 -8.22
C PHE A 44 -17.39 3.89 -9.31
N TYR A 45 -17.93 3.50 -10.47
CA TYR A 45 -18.13 4.40 -11.60
C TYR A 45 -19.51 5.06 -11.56
N TRP A 46 -19.55 6.31 -11.09
CA TRP A 46 -20.78 7.08 -10.96
C TRP A 46 -21.59 7.20 -12.26
N LYS A 47 -20.92 7.42 -13.40
CA LYS A 47 -21.58 7.54 -14.70
C LYS A 47 -22.33 6.25 -15.09
N SER A 48 -21.72 5.09 -14.86
CA SER A 48 -22.33 3.79 -15.14
C SER A 48 -23.57 3.56 -14.28
N PHE A 49 -23.46 3.84 -12.98
CA PHE A 49 -24.58 3.75 -12.05
C PHE A 49 -25.76 4.66 -12.45
N VAL A 50 -25.50 5.94 -12.73
CA VAL A 50 -26.55 6.89 -13.12
C VAL A 50 -27.21 6.48 -14.45
N SER A 51 -26.46 5.92 -15.39
CA SER A 51 -26.99 5.41 -16.66
C SER A 51 -27.96 4.25 -16.43
N GLU A 52 -27.59 3.30 -15.58
CA GLU A 52 -28.41 2.14 -15.24
C GLU A 52 -29.70 2.56 -14.51
N VAL A 53 -29.61 3.45 -13.51
CA VAL A 53 -30.77 3.99 -12.80
C VAL A 53 -31.74 4.70 -13.75
N LYS A 54 -31.22 5.51 -14.68
CA LYS A 54 -32.05 6.19 -15.69
C LYS A 54 -32.74 5.22 -16.65
N ASN A 55 -32.09 4.11 -17.02
CA ASN A 55 -32.69 3.09 -17.86
C ASN A 55 -33.80 2.33 -17.12
N SER A 56 -33.56 1.99 -15.85
CA SER A 56 -34.56 1.32 -15.01
C SER A 56 -35.79 2.17 -14.74
N TRP A 57 -35.63 3.50 -14.62
CA TRP A 57 -36.75 4.43 -14.41
C TRP A 57 -37.62 4.68 -15.66
N LYS A 58 -37.11 4.33 -16.85
CA LYS A 58 -37.87 4.44 -18.12
C LYS A 58 -38.72 3.20 -18.43
N ARG A 59 -38.58 2.12 -17.65
CA ARG A 59 -39.46 0.94 -17.68
C ARG A 59 -40.61 1.15 -16.71
#